data_AF-A0A7C1IW30-F1
#
_entry.id   AF-A0A7C1IW30-F1
#
_cell.length_a   1.000
_cell.length_b   1.000
_cell.length_c   1.000
_cell.angle_alpha   90.00
_cell.angle_beta   90.00
_cell.angle_gamma   90.00
#
_symmetry.space_group_name_H-M   'P 1'
#
loop_
_entity.id
_entity.type
_entity.pdbx_description
1 polymer ?
#
loop_
_entity_poly.entity_id
_entity_poly.type
_entity_poly.pdbx_seq_one_letter_code
_entity_poly.pdbx_strand_id
1 'polypeptide(L)' 'MKLEGKVWKYGDNIDTDVIIPARYLVTTDPAQLAAHCMEDADPNFANAVQPGDIIVGGSNFGCGSSREHAPI' A
#
# COMPACT_ATOMS: atom_id res chain seq x y z
N MET A 1 12.97 -16.94 8.80
CA MET A 1 11.54 -16.97 8.41
C MET A 1 11.49 -17.16 6.90
N LYS A 2 10.57 -17.97 6.37
CA LYS A 2 10.27 -18.06 4.93
C LYS A 2 8.89 -17.46 4.69
N LEU A 3 8.73 -16.65 3.65
CA LEU A 3 7.48 -16.04 3.23
C LEU A 3 7.20 -16.47 1.78
N GLU A 4 5.97 -16.86 1.48
CA GLU A 4 5.50 -17.28 0.16
C GLU A 4 4.09 -16.72 -0.08
N GLY A 5 3.84 -16.13 -1.25
CA GLY A 5 2.56 -15.50 -1.58
C GLY A 5 2.52 -14.91 -2.99
N LYS A 6 1.36 -14.44 -3.42
CA LYS A 6 1.20 -13.78 -4.73
C LYS A 6 1.92 -12.44 -4.73
N VAL A 7 2.59 -12.12 -5.82
CA VAL A 7 3.27 -10.82 -6.00
C VAL A 7 2.35 -9.79 -6.63
N TRP A 8 2.26 -8.62 -5.99
CA TRP A 8 1.70 -7.39 -6.53
C TRP A 8 2.84 -6.44 -6.89
N LYS A 9 3.14 -6.32 -8.19
CA LYS A 9 4.32 -5.59 -8.66
C LYS A 9 3.98 -4.17 -9.08
N TYR A 10 4.71 -3.21 -8.53
CA TYR A 10 4.63 -1.78 -8.87
C TYR A 10 5.99 -1.25 -9.34
N GLY A 11 5.96 -0.05 -9.93
CA GLY A 11 7.14 0.61 -10.50
C GLY A 11 8.01 1.34 -9.48
N ASP A 12 8.89 2.20 -10.00
CA ASP A 12 9.72 3.10 -9.21
C ASP A 12 8.90 4.29 -8.67
N ASN A 13 9.36 4.92 -7.59
CA ASN A 13 8.80 6.15 -7.01
C ASN A 13 7.31 6.07 -6.64
N ILE A 14 6.85 4.91 -6.19
CA ILE A 14 5.56 4.81 -5.50
C ILE A 14 5.71 5.55 -4.17
N ASP A 15 5.10 6.74 -4.07
CA ASP A 15 5.16 7.53 -2.86
C ASP A 15 4.07 7.13 -1.85
N THR A 16 4.14 7.71 -0.65
CA THR A 16 3.18 7.46 0.42
C THR A 16 1.77 7.97 0.11
N ASP A 17 1.60 8.85 -0.87
CA ASP A 17 0.31 9.34 -1.31
C ASP A 17 -0.38 8.34 -2.23
N VAL A 18 0.40 7.63 -3.03
CA VAL A 18 -0.07 6.50 -3.84
C VAL A 18 -0.41 5.30 -2.96
N ILE A 19 0.38 5.03 -1.92
CA ILE A 19 0.11 3.91 -1.00
C ILE A 19 -1.18 4.17 -0.21
N ILE A 20 -1.33 5.38 0.35
CA ILE A 20 -2.53 5.79 1.06
C ILE A 20 -2.83 7.29 0.81
N PRO A 21 -3.94 7.61 0.12
CA PRO A 21 -4.27 8.98 -0.18
C PRO A 21 -4.55 9.84 1.07
N ALA A 22 -4.19 11.13 1.00
CA ALA A 22 -4.27 12.05 2.13
C ALA A 22 -5.67 12.18 2.75
N ARG A 23 -6.71 11.95 1.93
CA ARG A 23 -8.12 12.00 2.33
C ARG A 23 -8.51 10.93 3.36
N TYR A 24 -7.72 9.88 3.55
CA TYR A 24 -7.94 8.83 4.55
C TYR A 24 -7.12 8.99 5.82
N LEU A 25 -6.26 10.02 5.92
CA LEU A 25 -5.43 10.29 7.11
C LEU A 25 -6.21 10.93 8.26
N VAL A 26 -7.52 10.70 8.29
CA VAL A 26 -8.45 11.10 9.35
C VAL A 26 -8.67 9.99 10.38
N THR A 27 -8.09 8.81 10.14
CA THR A 27 -8.20 7.62 10.98
C THR A 27 -6.86 6.87 11.01
N THR A 28 -6.64 6.13 12.10
CA THR A 28 -5.52 5.19 12.25
C THR A 28 -6.01 3.75 12.37
N ASP A 29 -7.30 3.49 12.10
CA ASP A 29 -7.89 2.15 12.08
C ASP A 29 -7.33 1.36 10.89
N PRO A 30 -6.56 0.27 11.13
CA PRO A 30 -5.94 -0.50 10.06
C PRO A 30 -6.96 -1.09 9.08
N ALA A 31 -8.16 -1.45 9.55
CA ALA A 31 -9.18 -2.02 8.66
C ALA A 31 -9.72 -0.98 7.67
N GLN A 32 -9.84 0.27 8.11
CA GLN A 32 -10.26 1.36 7.22
C GLN A 32 -9.16 1.75 6.24
N LEU A 33 -7.91 1.83 6.70
CA LEU A 33 -6.78 2.16 5.83
C LEU A 33 -6.54 1.06 4.78
N ALA A 34 -6.61 -0.21 5.18
CA ALA A 34 -6.44 -1.35 4.28
C ALA A 34 -7.45 -1.36 3.12
N ALA A 35 -8.69 -0.90 3.35
CA ALA A 35 -9.73 -0.81 2.32
C ALA A 35 -9.40 0.21 1.21
N HIS A 36 -8.45 1.13 1.46
CA HIS A 36 -8.03 2.19 0.55
C HIS A 36 -6.55 2.08 0.13
N CYS A 37 -5.88 0.98 0.51
CA CYS A 37 -4.48 0.77 0.16
C CYS A 37 -4.32 0.67 -1.36
N MET A 38 -3.36 1.42 -1.91
CA MET A 38 -3.03 1.49 -3.35
C MET A 38 -4.17 1.97 -4.26
N GLU A 39 -5.30 2.49 -3.75
CA GLU A 39 -6.54 2.65 -4.55
C GLU A 39 -6.40 3.54 -5.79
N ASP A 40 -5.55 4.57 -5.73
CA ASP A 40 -5.33 5.51 -6.84
C ASP A 40 -4.45 4.90 -7.95
N ALA A 41 -3.59 3.94 -7.60
CA ALA A 41 -2.73 3.23 -8.53
C ALA A 41 -3.34 1.91 -9.05
N ASP A 42 -4.03 1.18 -8.18
CA ASP A 42 -4.71 -0.08 -8.49
C ASP A 42 -6.02 -0.19 -7.68
N PRO A 43 -7.16 0.22 -8.26
CA PRO A 43 -8.47 0.14 -7.62
C PRO A 43 -8.91 -1.28 -7.23
N ASN A 44 -8.27 -2.32 -7.76
CA ASN A 44 -8.62 -3.70 -7.47
C ASN A 44 -7.77 -4.29 -6.32
N PHE A 45 -6.68 -3.64 -5.94
CA PHE A 45 -5.72 -4.18 -4.98
C PHE A 45 -6.37 -4.50 -3.64
N ALA A 46 -7.02 -3.53 -2.99
CA ALA A 46 -7.62 -3.70 -1.66
C ALA A 46 -8.69 -4.81 -1.60
N ASN A 47 -9.39 -5.05 -2.71
CA ASN A 47 -10.43 -6.08 -2.78
C ASN A 47 -9.88 -7.48 -3.11
N ALA A 48 -8.67 -7.57 -3.65
CA ALA A 48 -8.11 -8.81 -4.18
C ALA A 48 -6.91 -9.33 -3.40
N VAL A 49 -6.16 -8.46 -2.70
CA VAL A 49 -5.02 -8.84 -1.88
C VAL A 49 -5.44 -9.79 -0.77
N GLN A 50 -4.64 -10.82 -0.52
CA GLN A 50 -4.87 -11.80 0.55
C GLN A 50 -3.74 -11.77 1.58
N PRO A 51 -4.01 -12.16 2.84
CA PRO A 51 -2.95 -12.33 3.82
C PRO A 51 -1.84 -13.26 3.30
N GLY A 52 -0.60 -12.79 3.36
CA GLY A 52 0.57 -13.50 2.83
C GLY A 52 1.03 -13.03 1.45
N ASP A 53 0.21 -12.28 0.72
CA ASP A 53 0.62 -11.62 -0.52
C ASP A 53 1.75 -10.60 -0.28
N ILE A 54 2.51 -10.32 -1.33
CA ILE A 54 3.74 -9.53 -1.26
C ILE A 54 3.67 -8.39 -2.27
N ILE A 55 3.83 -7.15 -1.80
CA ILE A 55 4.09 -6.00 -2.68
C ILE A 55 5.57 -5.98 -3.05
N VAL A 56 5.85 -5.87 -4.34
CA VAL A 56 7.20 -5.63 -4.87
C VAL A 56 7.20 -4.30 -5.59
N GLY A 57 7.81 -3.29 -4.97
CA GLY A 57 8.08 -2.01 -5.60
C GLY A 57 9.41 -1.99 -6.38
N GLY A 58 9.55 -0.99 -7.24
CA GLY A 58 10.84 -0.61 -7.82
C GLY A 58 11.70 0.19 -6.84
N SER A 59 12.59 1.00 -7.39
CA SER A 59 13.43 1.94 -6.64
C SER A 59 12.59 3.00 -5.95
N ASN A 60 13.00 3.41 -4.74
CA ASN A 60 12.39 4.52 -4.01
C ASN A 60 10.90 4.30 -3.65
N PHE A 61 10.49 3.05 -3.41
CA PHE A 61 9.14 2.73 -2.92
C PHE A 61 8.94 3.27 -1.49
N GLY A 62 7.79 3.88 -1.24
CA GLY A 62 7.47 4.56 0.02
C GLY A 62 8.08 5.95 0.16
N CYS A 63 8.49 6.59 -0.95
CA CYS A 63 9.03 7.95 -0.91
C CYS A 63 7.96 9.01 -0.62
N GLY A 64 8.35 10.28 -0.57
CA GLY A 64 7.41 11.39 -0.38
C GLY A 64 7.23 11.77 1.09
N SER A 65 5.99 12.09 1.48
CA SER A 65 5.70 12.66 2.80
C SER A 65 5.78 11.61 3.92
N SER A 66 6.17 12.04 5.13
CA SER A 66 6.26 11.17 6.31
C SER A 66 4.87 10.77 6.80
N ARG A 67 4.26 9.77 6.15
CA ARG A 67 2.95 9.22 6.48
C ARG A 67 3.10 7.86 7.15
N GLU A 68 2.95 7.86 8.47
CA GLU A 68 2.95 6.62 9.25
C GLU A 68 1.76 5.70 8.92
N HIS A 69 0.74 6.22 8.22
CA HIS A 69 -0.41 5.45 7.77
C HIS A 69 -0.10 4.51 6.60
N ALA A 70 0.94 4.79 5.80
CA ALA A 70 1.28 3.97 4.64
C ALA A 70 1.70 2.53 4.99
N PRO A 71 2.48 2.28 6.07
CA PRO A 71 2.83 0.91 6.48
C PRO A 71 1.83 0.24 7.44
N ILE A 72 0.68 0.86 7.76
CA ILE A 72 -0.35 0.31 8.67
C ILE A 72 -1.31 -0.60 7.90
#